data_AF-A0A830DE93-F1
#
_entry.id   AF-A0A830DE93-F1
#
_cell.length_a   1.000
_cell.length_b   1.000
_cell.length_c   1.000
_cell.angle_alpha   90.00
_cell.angle_beta   90.00
_cell.angle_gamma   90.00
#
_symmetry.space_group_name_H-M   'P 1'
#
loop_
_entity.id
_entity.type
_entity.pdbx_description
1 polymer ?
#
loop_
_entity_poly.entity_id
_entity_poly.type
_entity_poly.pdbx_seq_one_letter_code
_entity_poly.pdbx_strand_id
1 'polypeptide(L)'
;DITSNKTPPPDRKNIPHHLLGEFHPTESHPEFTAADFRSAASATISQIVSHRKIPFLVGGSNLYVYALLAKKFSHDAAASVFDRSKPEPDPAPFFKEFRYNYCFIWIDVSPPVLNEYLGKRVDEMMDPGMLEETGRVGQVIRQRRAGLGERVQAEQGDRRAGVREVFREVRRR
;
A
#
# COMPACT_ATOMS: atom_id res chain seq x y z
N ASP A 1 4.77 8.70 11.01
CA ASP A 1 4.31 7.66 11.94
C ASP A 1 2.98 8.00 12.59
N ILE A 2 2.78 9.27 12.97
CA ILE A 2 1.56 9.79 13.59
C ILE A 2 0.39 9.71 12.60
N THR A 3 0.53 10.30 11.41
CA THR A 3 -0.55 10.36 10.40
C THR A 3 -1.00 8.97 9.96
N SER A 4 -0.07 8.02 9.91
CA SER A 4 -0.30 6.61 9.59
C SER A 4 -0.79 5.77 10.78
N ASN A 5 -1.02 6.39 11.95
CA ASN A 5 -1.44 5.76 13.20
C ASN A 5 -0.65 4.48 13.56
N LYS A 6 0.67 4.49 13.37
CA LYS A 6 1.51 3.33 13.69
C LYS A 6 1.69 3.21 15.20
N THR A 7 1.58 1.99 15.72
CA THR A 7 1.91 1.70 17.12
C THR A 7 3.35 2.14 17.42
N PRO A 8 3.59 3.01 18.41
CA PRO A 8 4.92 3.50 18.72
C PRO A 8 5.78 2.40 19.35
N PRO A 9 7.13 2.44 19.24
CA PRO A 9 8.00 1.37 19.71
C PRO A 9 7.79 0.92 21.18
N PRO A 10 7.55 1.82 22.16
CA PRO A 10 7.31 1.42 23.54
C PRO A 10 6.09 0.50 23.70
N ASP A 11 5.04 0.73 22.92
CA ASP A 11 3.78 -0.02 22.99
C ASP A 11 3.85 -1.39 22.30
N ARG A 12 4.90 -1.63 21.52
CA ARG A 12 5.12 -2.90 20.81
C ARG A 12 5.58 -4.03 21.73
N LYS A 13 5.98 -3.72 22.98
CA LYS A 13 6.39 -4.71 24.00
C LYS A 13 7.41 -5.75 23.49
N ASN A 14 8.39 -5.30 22.69
CA ASN A 14 9.41 -6.14 22.05
C ASN A 14 8.86 -7.25 21.13
N ILE A 15 7.60 -7.19 20.73
CA ILE A 15 7.03 -8.11 19.74
C ILE A 15 7.54 -7.69 18.35
N PRO A 16 8.13 -8.62 17.57
CA PRO A 16 8.54 -8.33 16.20
C PRO A 16 7.34 -7.92 15.34
N HIS A 17 7.45 -6.76 14.69
CA HIS A 17 6.49 -6.31 13.70
C HIS A 17 7.17 -6.35 12.34
N HIS A 18 6.47 -6.91 11.35
CA HIS A 18 6.96 -7.04 9.98
C HIS A 18 6.08 -6.19 9.06
N LEU A 19 6.65 -5.73 7.94
CA LEU A 19 5.97 -4.89 6.95
C LEU A 19 5.41 -3.59 7.53
N LEU A 20 5.99 -3.11 8.64
CA LEU A 20 5.55 -1.89 9.32
C LEU A 20 6.58 -0.77 9.13
N GLY A 21 6.36 0.07 8.12
CA GLY A 21 7.26 1.20 7.81
C GLY A 21 8.55 0.80 7.10
N GLU A 22 8.61 -0.40 6.53
CA GLU A 22 9.80 -0.92 5.84
C GLU A 22 9.88 -0.48 4.37
N PHE A 23 8.73 -0.13 3.75
CA PHE A 23 8.67 0.28 2.35
C PHE A 23 9.15 1.73 2.18
N HIS A 24 10.13 1.92 1.31
CA HIS A 24 10.66 3.22 0.93
C HIS A 24 10.35 3.46 -0.56
N PRO A 25 9.39 4.34 -0.90
CA PRO A 25 9.02 4.60 -2.28
C PRO A 25 10.21 5.10 -3.10
N THR A 26 10.44 4.54 -4.27
CA THR A 26 11.44 5.04 -5.24
C THR A 26 10.74 5.66 -6.46
N GLU A 27 11.50 6.17 -7.42
CA GLU A 27 10.92 6.62 -8.70
C GLU A 27 10.40 5.45 -9.53
N SER A 28 11.13 4.33 -9.56
CA SER A 28 10.75 3.11 -10.29
C SER A 28 9.67 2.29 -9.57
N HIS A 29 9.49 2.51 -8.27
CA HIS A 29 8.53 1.79 -7.43
C HIS A 29 7.87 2.76 -6.45
N PRO A 30 6.95 3.62 -6.93
CA PRO A 30 6.39 4.72 -6.15
C PRO A 30 5.32 4.29 -5.15
N GLU A 31 4.71 3.13 -5.35
CA GLU A 31 3.60 2.63 -4.54
C GLU A 31 3.87 1.20 -4.09
N PHE A 32 3.28 0.80 -2.97
CA PHE A 32 3.31 -0.58 -2.50
C PHE A 32 2.00 -1.24 -2.91
N THR A 33 2.05 -2.16 -3.87
CA THR A 33 0.85 -2.77 -4.44
C THR A 33 0.35 -3.94 -3.60
N ALA A 34 -0.87 -4.40 -3.89
CA ALA A 34 -1.41 -5.62 -3.28
C ALA A 34 -0.61 -6.87 -3.67
N ALA A 35 0.00 -6.89 -4.86
CA ALA A 35 0.88 -7.96 -5.30
C ALA A 35 2.21 -7.96 -4.52
N ASP A 36 2.77 -6.78 -4.24
CA ASP A 36 3.96 -6.63 -3.40
C ASP A 36 3.68 -7.12 -1.98
N PHE A 37 2.56 -6.68 -1.40
CA PHE A 37 2.11 -7.13 -0.09
C PHE A 37 1.95 -8.65 -0.05
N ARG A 38 1.25 -9.24 -1.03
CA ARG A 38 1.07 -10.70 -1.13
C ARG A 38 2.42 -11.42 -1.10
N SER A 39 3.39 -10.97 -1.90
CA SER A 39 4.71 -11.58 -2.00
C SER A 39 5.50 -11.45 -0.70
N ALA A 40 5.62 -10.23 -0.17
CA ALA A 40 6.37 -9.93 1.04
C ALA A 40 5.78 -10.59 2.29
N ALA A 41 4.44 -10.54 2.45
CA ALA A 41 3.76 -11.17 3.56
C ALA A 41 3.85 -12.70 3.49
N SER A 42 3.78 -13.29 2.29
CA SER A 42 3.98 -14.74 2.13
C SER A 42 5.37 -15.18 2.57
N ALA A 43 6.41 -14.43 2.19
CA ALA A 43 7.79 -14.72 2.62
C ALA A 43 7.94 -14.60 4.14
N THR A 44 7.38 -13.52 4.72
CA THR A 44 7.38 -13.27 6.16
C THR A 44 6.67 -14.38 6.94
N ILE A 45 5.48 -14.80 6.49
CA ILE A 45 4.73 -15.89 7.11
C ILE A 45 5.55 -17.18 7.09
N SER A 46 6.17 -17.52 5.95
CA SER A 46 7.02 -18.71 5.83
C SER A 46 8.20 -18.67 6.81
N GLN A 47 8.82 -17.50 7.02
CA GLN A 47 9.88 -17.32 8.03
C GLN A 47 9.35 -17.50 9.46
N ILE A 48 8.24 -16.86 9.81
CA ILE A 48 7.65 -16.98 11.16
C ILE A 48 7.29 -18.44 11.48
N VAL A 49 6.70 -19.13 10.51
CA VAL A 49 6.30 -20.54 10.65
C VAL A 49 7.51 -21.46 10.73
N SER A 50 8.59 -21.20 9.98
CA SER A 50 9.82 -22.01 10.08
C SER A 50 10.48 -21.92 11.47
N HIS A 51 10.28 -20.80 12.16
CA HIS A 51 10.67 -20.62 13.56
C HIS A 51 9.63 -21.16 14.58
N ARG A 52 8.64 -21.95 14.12
CA ARG A 52 7.57 -22.54 14.94
C ARG A 52 6.73 -21.50 15.70
N LYS A 53 6.52 -20.32 15.12
CA LYS A 53 5.68 -19.25 15.67
C LYS A 53 4.39 -19.10 14.86
N ILE A 54 3.38 -18.49 15.47
CA ILE A 54 2.09 -18.19 14.83
C ILE A 54 2.13 -16.76 14.27
N PRO A 55 1.93 -16.56 12.96
CA PRO A 55 1.85 -15.23 12.38
C PRO A 55 0.50 -14.58 12.69
N PHE A 56 0.53 -13.31 13.11
CA PHE A 56 -0.66 -12.47 13.27
C PHE A 56 -0.68 -11.41 12.18
N LEU A 57 -1.72 -11.41 11.36
CA LEU A 57 -1.98 -10.36 10.39
C LEU A 57 -2.91 -9.32 11.01
N VAL A 58 -2.45 -8.08 11.13
CA VAL A 58 -3.21 -6.97 11.72
C VAL A 58 -3.26 -5.81 10.74
N GLY A 59 -4.46 -5.31 10.44
CA GLY A 59 -4.65 -4.17 9.55
C GLY A 59 -6.09 -4.04 9.05
N GLY A 60 -6.42 -2.90 8.44
CA GLY A 60 -7.75 -2.60 7.90
C GLY A 60 -7.88 -2.66 6.37
N SER A 61 -6.78 -2.92 5.66
CA SER A 61 -6.77 -2.93 4.20
C SER A 61 -7.31 -4.25 3.65
N ASN A 62 -8.63 -4.35 3.50
CA ASN A 62 -9.30 -5.57 3.03
C ASN A 62 -8.76 -6.09 1.69
N LEU A 63 -8.33 -5.20 0.79
CA LEU A 63 -7.68 -5.58 -0.47
C LEU A 63 -6.40 -6.39 -0.25
N TYR A 64 -5.56 -6.01 0.72
CA TYR A 64 -4.31 -6.69 1.02
C TYR A 64 -4.56 -8.02 1.73
N VAL A 65 -5.54 -8.06 2.64
CA VAL A 65 -6.00 -9.30 3.29
C VAL A 65 -6.47 -10.29 2.22
N TYR A 66 -7.33 -9.84 1.30
CA TYR A 66 -7.79 -10.65 0.18
C TYR A 66 -6.63 -11.12 -0.71
N ALA A 67 -5.74 -10.19 -1.09
CA ALA A 67 -4.59 -10.49 -1.93
C ALA A 67 -3.66 -11.53 -1.29
N LEU A 68 -3.53 -11.56 0.03
CA LEU A 68 -2.72 -12.55 0.72
C LEU A 68 -3.40 -13.93 0.77
N LEU A 69 -4.68 -13.98 1.11
CA LEU A 69 -5.40 -15.22 1.42
C LEU A 69 -5.85 -15.98 0.18
N ALA A 70 -6.26 -15.30 -0.89
CA ALA A 70 -6.78 -15.92 -2.10
C ALA A 70 -5.74 -16.84 -2.76
N LYS A 71 -6.11 -18.06 -3.17
CA LYS A 71 -5.17 -18.97 -3.86
C LYS A 71 -4.68 -18.40 -5.18
N LYS A 72 -5.58 -17.81 -5.97
CA LYS A 72 -5.27 -17.04 -7.19
C LYS A 72 -5.60 -15.58 -6.97
N PHE A 73 -4.69 -14.68 -7.33
CA PHE A 73 -4.88 -13.23 -7.21
C PHE A 73 -4.63 -12.57 -8.56
N SER A 74 -5.59 -11.77 -9.02
CA SER A 74 -5.44 -10.84 -10.13
C SER A 74 -6.00 -9.47 -9.74
N HIS A 75 -5.38 -8.41 -10.22
CA HIS A 75 -5.80 -7.04 -9.91
C HIS A 75 -7.24 -6.75 -10.35
N ASP A 76 -7.62 -7.22 -11.53
CA ASP A 76 -8.97 -7.00 -12.08
C ASP A 76 -10.06 -7.70 -11.26
N ALA A 77 -9.78 -8.92 -10.77
CA ALA A 77 -10.71 -9.64 -9.91
C ALA A 77 -10.80 -8.99 -8.54
N ALA A 78 -9.71 -8.44 -8.01
CA ALA A 78 -9.73 -7.79 -6.70
C ALA A 78 -10.52 -6.47 -6.71
N ALA A 79 -10.47 -5.72 -7.81
CA ALA A 79 -11.24 -4.49 -7.97
C ALA A 79 -12.75 -4.74 -7.96
N SER A 80 -13.22 -5.83 -8.57
CA SER A 80 -14.64 -6.18 -8.58
C SER A 80 -15.17 -6.68 -7.23
N VAL A 81 -14.31 -7.22 -6.36
CA VAL A 81 -14.69 -7.68 -5.01
C VAL A 81 -15.15 -6.54 -4.12
N PHE A 82 -14.51 -5.37 -4.23
CA PHE A 82 -14.79 -4.22 -3.37
C PHE A 82 -15.73 -3.21 -4.06
N ASP A 83 -16.24 -3.54 -5.24
CA ASP A 83 -17.19 -2.72 -5.98
C ASP A 83 -18.61 -2.91 -5.42
N ARG A 84 -18.99 -2.00 -4.52
CA ARG A 84 -20.31 -2.01 -3.87
C ARG A 84 -21.47 -1.71 -4.82
N SER A 85 -21.20 -1.27 -6.05
CA SER A 85 -22.24 -1.05 -7.05
C SER A 85 -22.71 -2.34 -7.72
N LYS A 86 -21.88 -3.40 -7.64
CA LYS A 86 -22.22 -4.71 -8.16
C LYS A 86 -22.95 -5.53 -7.10
N PRO A 87 -23.92 -6.38 -7.49
CA PRO A 87 -24.52 -7.34 -6.56
C PRO A 87 -23.39 -8.17 -5.95
N GLU A 88 -23.47 -8.40 -4.64
CA GLU A 88 -22.46 -9.21 -3.96
C GLU A 88 -22.29 -10.52 -4.72
N PRO A 89 -21.05 -10.86 -5.13
CA PRO A 89 -20.81 -12.13 -5.77
C PRO A 89 -21.25 -13.25 -4.83
N ASP A 90 -21.76 -14.35 -5.41
CA ASP A 90 -22.04 -15.57 -4.63
C ASP A 90 -20.83 -15.84 -3.72
N PRO A 91 -21.00 -15.93 -2.38
CA PRO A 91 -19.89 -16.18 -1.48
C PRO A 91 -19.29 -17.58 -1.69
N ALA A 92 -20.02 -18.53 -2.28
CA ALA A 92 -19.62 -19.93 -2.35
C ALA A 92 -18.33 -20.22 -3.15
N PRO A 93 -18.00 -19.54 -4.26
CA PRO A 93 -16.69 -19.64 -4.92
C PRO A 93 -15.59 -18.85 -4.19
N PHE A 94 -15.97 -17.85 -3.38
CA PHE A 94 -15.04 -16.92 -2.72
C PHE A 94 -14.25 -17.58 -1.58
N PHE A 95 -14.87 -18.56 -0.90
CA PHE A 95 -14.29 -19.21 0.29
C PHE A 95 -13.66 -20.58 0.03
N LYS A 96 -13.63 -21.09 -1.20
CA LYS A 96 -13.24 -22.49 -1.46
C LYS A 96 -11.73 -22.73 -1.60
N GLU A 97 -10.93 -21.68 -1.83
CA GLU A 97 -9.50 -21.84 -2.09
C GLU A 97 -8.65 -20.76 -1.42
N PHE A 98 -8.35 -20.96 -0.13
CA PHE A 98 -7.38 -20.14 0.61
C PHE A 98 -6.01 -20.80 0.70
N ARG A 99 -4.98 -19.99 0.88
CA ARG A 99 -3.57 -20.43 0.95
C ARG A 99 -3.14 -20.94 2.34
N TYR A 100 -3.91 -20.60 3.37
CA TYR A 100 -3.54 -20.82 4.76
C TYR A 100 -4.72 -21.38 5.54
N ASN A 101 -4.43 -22.07 6.64
CA ASN A 101 -5.42 -22.28 7.69
C ASN A 101 -5.43 -21.02 8.56
N TYR A 102 -6.55 -20.29 8.59
CA TYR A 102 -6.65 -18.97 9.23
C TYR A 102 -7.81 -18.93 10.21
N CYS A 103 -7.72 -17.98 11.15
CA CYS A 103 -8.80 -17.62 12.05
C CYS A 103 -9.02 -16.10 11.92
N PHE A 104 -10.24 -15.69 11.60
CA PHE A 104 -10.60 -14.27 11.57
C PHE A 104 -11.12 -13.84 12.92
N ILE A 105 -10.50 -12.79 13.47
CA ILE A 105 -11.01 -12.04 14.61
C ILE A 105 -11.48 -10.71 14.04
N TRP A 106 -12.80 -10.56 13.89
CA TRP A 106 -13.40 -9.33 13.44
C TRP A 106 -13.85 -8.53 14.67
N ILE A 107 -13.36 -7.31 14.78
CA ILE A 107 -13.77 -6.36 15.80
C ILE A 107 -14.79 -5.42 15.16
N ASP A 108 -16.01 -5.45 15.68
CA ASP A 108 -17.09 -4.57 15.25
C ASP A 108 -17.47 -3.58 16.36
N VAL A 109 -17.86 -2.38 15.95
CA VAL A 109 -18.22 -1.28 16.85
C VAL A 109 -19.36 -0.50 16.20
N SER A 110 -20.36 -0.13 17.00
CA SER A 110 -21.48 0.66 16.50
C SER A 110 -21.01 2.01 15.89
N PRO A 111 -21.61 2.48 14.80
CA PRO A 111 -21.19 3.72 14.14
C PRO A 111 -21.14 4.96 15.07
N PRO A 112 -22.10 5.18 16.00
CA PRO A 112 -22.02 6.34 16.90
C PRO A 112 -20.77 6.32 17.80
N VAL A 113 -20.47 5.16 18.40
CA VAL A 113 -19.30 5.00 19.29
C VAL A 113 -18.00 5.13 18.50
N LEU A 114 -17.94 4.52 17.30
CA LEU A 114 -16.77 4.61 16.43
C LEU A 114 -16.48 6.07 16.04
N ASN A 115 -17.49 6.81 15.60
CA ASN A 115 -17.33 8.19 15.16
C ASN A 115 -16.86 9.12 16.29
N GLU A 116 -17.41 8.95 17.49
CA GLU A 116 -16.97 9.70 18.67
C GLU A 116 -15.50 9.40 19.00
N TYR A 117 -15.10 8.13 18.98
CA TYR A 117 -13.72 7.72 19.25
C TYR A 117 -12.75 8.23 18.17
N LEU A 118 -13.14 8.19 16.90
CA LEU A 118 -12.33 8.70 15.80
C LEU A 118 -12.08 10.21 15.94
N GLY A 119 -13.09 10.99 16.35
CA GLY A 119 -12.92 12.41 16.62
C GLY A 119 -11.87 12.68 17.70
N LYS A 120 -12.05 12.07 18.87
CA LYS A 120 -11.09 12.15 19.99
C LYS A 120 -9.68 11.74 19.58
N ARG A 121 -9.57 10.67 18.81
CA ARG A 121 -8.28 10.15 18.34
C ARG A 121 -7.59 11.12 17.38
N VAL A 122 -8.34 11.76 16.48
CA VAL A 122 -7.78 12.79 15.60
C VAL A 122 -7.29 13.98 16.41
N ASP A 123 -8.04 14.41 17.41
CA ASP A 123 -7.61 15.49 18.31
C ASP A 123 -6.29 15.15 19.02
N GLU A 124 -6.20 13.94 19.59
CA GLU A 124 -4.95 13.41 20.20
C GLU A 124 -3.78 13.29 19.21
N MET A 125 -4.05 13.15 17.91
CA MET A 125 -3.01 13.09 16.88
C MET A 125 -2.49 14.48 16.52
N MET A 126 -3.26 15.55 16.75
CA MET A 126 -2.84 16.92 16.46
C MET A 126 -1.67 17.34 17.36
N ASP A 127 -1.76 17.06 18.67
CA ASP A 127 -0.78 17.43 19.68
C ASP A 127 0.66 16.94 19.42
N PRO A 128 0.91 15.67 19.05
CA PRO A 128 2.27 15.19 18.75
C PRO A 128 2.81 15.66 17.39
N GLY A 129 2.04 16.44 16.63
CA GLY A 129 2.49 17.08 15.40
C GLY A 129 2.10 16.35 14.11
N MET A 130 0.85 15.91 14.00
CA MET A 130 0.29 15.34 12.76
C MET A 130 0.39 16.32 11.58
N LEU A 131 0.21 17.61 11.83
CA LEU A 131 0.25 18.65 10.78
C LEU A 131 1.65 18.78 10.19
N GLU A 132 2.68 18.79 11.02
CA GLU A 132 4.09 18.88 10.62
C GLU A 132 4.50 17.65 9.80
N GLU A 133 4.06 16.47 10.24
CA GLU A 133 4.30 15.23 9.48
C GLU A 133 3.63 15.28 8.10
N THR A 134 2.37 15.72 8.04
CA THR A 134 1.63 15.86 6.77
C THR A 134 2.30 16.89 5.85
N GLY A 135 2.77 18.00 6.41
CA GLY A 135 3.52 19.04 5.69
C GLY A 135 4.78 18.49 5.02
N ARG A 136 5.57 17.68 5.74
CA ARG A 136 6.77 17.01 5.21
C ARG A 136 6.43 16.05 4.07
N VAL A 137 5.40 15.21 4.25
CA VAL A 137 4.94 14.29 3.19
C VAL A 137 4.50 15.07 1.95
N GLY A 138 3.73 16.14 2.12
CA GLY A 138 3.29 17.01 1.03
C GLY A 138 4.46 17.64 0.27
N GLN A 139 5.52 18.05 0.97
CA GLN A 139 6.73 18.58 0.33
C GLN A 139 7.43 17.53 -0.53
N VAL A 140 7.59 16.30 -0.01
CA VAL A 140 8.18 15.18 -0.76
C VAL A 140 7.37 14.86 -2.03
N ILE A 141 6.03 14.83 -1.92
CA ILE A 141 5.16 14.59 -3.07
C ILE A 141 5.31 15.70 -4.12
N ARG A 142 5.35 16.98 -3.70
CA ARG A 142 5.57 18.11 -4.61
C ARG A 142 6.91 18.05 -5.32
N GLN A 143 7.99 17.75 -4.59
CA GLN A 143 9.34 17.61 -5.17
C GLN A 143 9.40 16.49 -6.21
N ARG A 144 8.80 15.33 -5.92
CA ARG A 144 8.72 14.21 -6.89
C ARG A 144 7.96 14.61 -8.15
N ARG A 145 6.83 15.31 -8.01
CA ARG A 145 6.04 15.80 -9.16
C ARG A 145 6.82 16.82 -9.99
N ALA A 146 7.57 17.72 -9.37
CA ALA A 146 8.40 18.70 -10.07
C ALA A 146 9.53 18.02 -10.87
N GLY A 147 10.26 17.07 -10.26
CA GLY A 147 11.32 16.33 -10.94
C GLY A 147 10.82 15.43 -12.09
N LEU A 148 9.61 14.87 -11.96
CA LEU A 148 8.93 14.17 -13.06
C LEU A 148 8.60 15.11 -14.23
N GLY A 149 8.16 16.34 -13.94
CA GLY A 149 7.86 17.35 -14.97
C GLY A 149 9.10 17.80 -15.76
N GLU A 150 10.22 18.03 -15.08
CA GLU A 150 11.49 18.43 -15.71
C GLU A 150 12.08 17.30 -16.57
N ARG A 151 11.99 16.04 -16.12
CA ARG A 151 12.50 14.88 -16.87
C ARG A 151 11.66 14.52 -18.10
N VAL A 152 10.34 14.65 -18.04
CA VAL A 152 9.49 14.46 -19.23
C VAL A 152 9.82 15.50 -20.31
N GLN A 153 10.15 16.73 -19.91
CA GLN A 153 10.62 17.77 -20.84
C GLN A 153 12.02 17.47 -21.39
N ALA A 154 12.95 16.96 -20.57
CA ALA A 154 14.28 16.56 -21.01
C ALA A 154 14.24 15.38 -22.00
N GLU A 155 13.45 14.33 -21.73
CA GLU A 155 13.30 13.18 -22.63
C GLU A 155 12.57 13.54 -23.93
N GLN A 156 11.60 14.46 -23.91
CA GLN A 156 10.97 14.98 -25.13
C GLN A 156 11.92 15.88 -25.93
N GLY A 157 12.78 16.64 -25.25
CA GLY A 157 13.84 17.44 -25.87
C GLY A 157 14.86 16.55 -26.61
N ASP A 158 15.29 15.46 -25.97
CA ASP A 158 16.27 14.52 -26.51
C ASP A 158 15.71 13.72 -27.70
N ARG A 159 14.44 13.25 -27.62
CA ARG A 159 13.77 12.64 -28.78
C ARG A 159 13.61 13.60 -29.96
N ARG A 160 13.32 14.89 -29.71
CA ARG A 160 13.25 15.90 -30.78
C ARG A 160 14.62 16.20 -31.38
N ALA A 161 15.69 16.12 -30.61
CA ALA A 161 17.06 16.26 -31.11
C ALA A 161 17.45 15.08 -32.01
N GLY A 162 17.20 13.84 -31.58
CA GLY A 162 17.46 12.64 -32.36
C GLY A 162 16.68 12.59 -33.69
N VAL A 163 15.41 13.00 -33.70
CA VAL A 163 14.61 13.09 -34.95
C VAL A 163 15.17 14.16 -35.90
N ARG A 164 15.65 15.29 -35.39
CA ARG A 164 16.29 16.34 -36.20
C ARG A 164 17.62 15.91 -36.78
N GLU A 165 18.38 15.09 -36.07
CA GLU A 165 19.65 14.54 -36.54
C GLU A 165 19.43 13.52 -37.66
N VAL A 166 18.46 12.61 -37.50
CA VAL A 166 18.06 11.66 -38.56
C VAL A 166 17.58 12.39 -39.82
N PHE A 167 16.76 13.45 -39.68
CA PHE A 167 16.31 14.26 -40.82
C PHE A 167 17.45 15.02 -41.50
N ARG A 168 18.49 15.42 -40.76
CA ARG A 168 19.66 16.12 -41.30
C ARG A 168 20.56 15.16 -42.09
N GLU A 169 20.68 13.92 -41.63
CA GLU A 169 21.45 12.85 -42.30
C GLU A 169 20.78 12.40 -43.60
N VAL A 170 19.44 12.28 -43.60
CA VAL A 170 18.65 11.95 -44.80
C VAL A 170 18.74 13.03 -45.89
N ARG A 171 18.87 14.31 -45.54
CA ARG A 171 19.04 15.42 -46.49
C ARG A 171 20.46 15.57 -47.07
N ARG A 172 21.44 14.85 -46.53
CA ARG A 172 22.84 14.88 -46.99
C ARG A 172 23.19 13.76 -47.99
N ARG A 173 22.26 12.83 -48.22
CA ARG A 173 22.34 11.81 -49.28
C ARG A 173 21.52 12.25 -50.48
#